data_AF-A0A6I2WW84-F1
#
_entry.id   AF-A0A6I2WW84-F1
#
_cell.length_a   1.000
_cell.length_b   1.000
_cell.length_c   1.000
_cell.angle_alpha   90.00
_cell.angle_beta   90.00
_cell.angle_gamma   90.00
#
_symmetry.space_group_name_H-M   'P 1'
#
loop_
_entity.id
_entity.type
_entity.pdbx_description
1 polymer ?
#
loop_
_entity_poly.entity_id
_entity_poly.type
_entity_poly.pdbx_seq_one_letter_code
_entity_poly.pdbx_strand_id
1 'polypeptide(L)'
;EMLAVTLSDNARARSIQLPAWNEALGLPRPWDQQWSLRMQQVLAYETDLLEYPDLFDGSKVIEAKTAELRDAAWSELQDVLSLGGAFEAVDELKGRLVSSMAVRTRRIESGEQVVVGVNAYTETEQSPLGGAGAIMKVDPAVEQETIDDVNAWRAARDNTAVAEALDWLRRAAEGDENIMGSTIALAQAGGTTGEWAGTLREVFGEYRAPTGVSAAVGRRPVELAKVAERVRAMAGGPPKLLVAKPGLDGHSNGAEQIAVAARDAGMEVVYSGIRLTPEQIAASARDEDPDVIGLSILSGSHLDLVPAVLRAVRAAGCDAPIVVGGIIPEEDRAPLVAAGISAVYTPKDFELSRIMSDLADLAEAHRNQ
;
A
#
# COMPACT_ATOMS: atom_id res chain seq x y z
N GLU A 1 -4.42 17.51 13.06
CA GLU A 1 -4.37 16.13 13.61
C GLU A 1 -3.73 16.09 15.00
N MET A 2 -2.51 16.61 15.18
CA MET A 2 -1.81 16.63 16.49
C MET A 2 -2.68 17.10 17.68
N LEU A 3 -3.39 18.22 17.53
CA LEU A 3 -4.24 18.76 18.59
C LEU A 3 -5.35 17.77 19.02
N ALA A 4 -5.96 17.07 18.06
CA ALA A 4 -7.05 16.14 18.37
C ALA A 4 -6.62 14.98 19.28
N VAL A 5 -5.33 14.60 19.27
CA VAL A 5 -4.79 13.52 20.09
C VAL A 5 -4.04 14.01 21.34
N THR A 6 -4.02 15.32 21.60
CA THR A 6 -3.25 15.93 22.71
C THR A 6 -4.07 16.74 23.70
N LEU A 7 -5.22 17.27 23.29
CA LEU A 7 -6.01 18.21 24.09
C LEU A 7 -6.70 17.59 25.31
N SER A 8 -7.04 16.28 25.26
CA SER A 8 -7.66 15.59 26.40
C SER A 8 -6.57 15.11 27.36
N ASP A 9 -6.42 15.73 28.52
CA ASP A 9 -5.43 15.29 29.51
C ASP A 9 -5.65 13.83 29.95
N ASN A 10 -6.92 13.41 30.07
CA ASN A 10 -7.27 12.06 30.53
C ASN A 10 -7.12 10.97 29.46
N ALA A 11 -7.03 11.34 28.17
CA ALA A 11 -7.04 10.38 27.06
C ALA A 11 -6.00 10.65 25.95
N ARG A 12 -5.14 11.66 26.11
CA ARG A 12 -4.13 12.02 25.10
C ARG A 12 -3.14 10.89 24.82
N ALA A 13 -2.59 10.93 23.61
CA ALA A 13 -1.53 10.04 23.18
C ALA A 13 -0.29 10.21 24.08
N ARG A 14 0.36 9.09 24.43
CA ARG A 14 1.60 9.07 25.24
C ARG A 14 2.85 9.41 24.43
N SER A 15 2.77 9.25 23.12
CA SER A 15 3.79 9.59 22.14
C SER A 15 3.11 9.98 20.84
N ILE A 16 3.75 10.85 20.07
CA ILE A 16 3.20 11.38 18.82
C ILE A 16 4.28 11.36 17.77
N GLN A 17 3.90 10.90 16.58
CA GLN A 17 4.65 11.08 15.36
C GLN A 17 3.80 11.95 14.44
N LEU A 18 4.40 13.01 13.89
CA LEU A 18 3.74 13.82 12.87
C LEU A 18 4.35 13.49 11.51
N PRO A 19 3.52 13.30 10.47
CA PRO A 19 4.02 13.18 9.11
C PRO A 19 4.72 14.47 8.69
N ALA A 20 5.64 14.35 7.75
CA ALA A 20 6.19 15.52 7.06
C ALA A 20 5.22 15.98 5.97
N TRP A 21 5.21 17.28 5.69
CA TRP A 21 4.32 17.87 4.69
C TRP A 21 4.50 17.32 3.26
N ASN A 22 5.64 16.69 2.94
CA ASN A 22 5.93 16.06 1.65
C ASN A 22 5.78 14.52 1.66
N GLU A 23 5.20 13.93 2.72
CA GLU A 23 5.03 12.47 2.87
C GLU A 23 4.30 11.84 1.67
N ALA A 24 3.34 12.54 1.08
CA ALA A 24 2.60 12.05 -0.08
C ALA A 24 3.46 11.94 -1.37
N LEU A 25 4.67 12.52 -1.38
CA LEU A 25 5.58 12.51 -2.53
C LEU A 25 6.69 11.46 -2.39
N GLY A 26 7.06 11.08 -1.16
CA GLY A 26 8.15 10.16 -0.89
C GLY A 26 8.76 10.36 0.50
N LEU A 27 9.95 9.80 0.71
CA LEU A 27 10.64 9.89 2.00
C LEU A 27 11.00 11.36 2.32
N PRO A 28 10.74 11.81 3.56
CA PRO A 28 11.00 13.19 3.94
C PRO A 28 12.49 13.48 4.10
N ARG A 29 12.91 14.68 3.71
CA ARG A 29 14.28 15.16 3.93
C ARG A 29 14.44 15.63 5.38
N PRO A 30 15.67 15.75 5.89
CA PRO A 30 15.91 16.29 7.23
C PRO A 30 15.25 17.66 7.46
N TRP A 31 15.22 18.52 6.44
CA TRP A 31 14.55 19.82 6.52
C TRP A 31 13.02 19.70 6.66
N ASP A 32 12.39 18.76 5.95
CA ASP A 32 10.94 18.55 6.05
C ASP A 32 10.56 17.96 7.42
N GLN A 33 11.38 17.03 7.95
CA GLN A 33 11.18 16.47 9.30
C GLN A 33 11.30 17.53 10.39
N GLN A 34 12.12 18.56 10.18
CA GLN A 34 12.26 19.65 11.14
C GLN A 34 10.93 20.37 11.37
N TRP A 35 10.06 20.50 10.36
CA TRP A 35 8.73 21.07 10.53
C TRP A 35 7.87 20.25 11.49
N SER A 36 7.81 18.94 11.28
CA SER A 36 7.08 18.00 12.13
C SER A 36 7.58 18.04 13.59
N LEU A 37 8.88 18.19 13.81
CA LEU A 37 9.46 18.39 15.14
C LEU A 37 9.09 19.75 15.74
N ARG A 38 9.20 20.83 14.96
CA ARG A 38 8.92 22.20 15.43
C ARG A 38 7.46 22.37 15.81
N MET A 39 6.53 21.76 15.06
CA MET A 39 5.11 21.76 15.44
C MET A 39 4.87 21.16 16.83
N GLN A 40 5.55 20.04 17.16
CA GLN A 40 5.46 19.43 18.49
C GLN A 40 6.08 20.32 19.58
N GLN A 41 7.18 21.00 19.28
CA GLN A 41 7.81 21.93 20.24
C GLN A 41 6.96 23.17 20.48
N VAL A 42 6.35 23.73 19.44
CA VAL A 42 5.39 24.84 19.57
C VAL A 42 4.23 24.41 20.47
N LEU A 43 3.64 23.23 20.22
CA LEU A 43 2.60 22.69 21.12
C LEU A 43 3.10 22.59 22.57
N ALA A 44 4.28 22.02 22.78
CA ALA A 44 4.81 21.76 24.11
C ALA A 44 5.23 23.02 24.89
N TYR A 45 5.74 24.05 24.22
CA TYR A 45 6.41 25.17 24.88
C TYR A 45 5.78 26.54 24.64
N GLU A 46 4.90 26.68 23.64
CA GLU A 46 4.35 27.98 23.24
C GLU A 46 2.83 28.05 23.35
N THR A 47 2.11 26.92 23.28
CA THR A 47 0.64 26.97 23.19
C THR A 47 -0.11 26.98 24.51
N ASP A 48 0.54 26.77 25.67
CA ASP A 48 -0.04 26.56 27.01
C ASP A 48 -1.11 25.43 27.16
N LEU A 49 -1.60 24.86 26.05
CA LEU A 49 -2.65 23.84 25.98
C LEU A 49 -2.36 22.58 26.83
N LEU A 50 -1.09 22.26 27.06
CA LEU A 50 -0.70 21.08 27.85
C LEU A 50 -0.61 21.35 29.36
N GLU A 51 -0.72 22.61 29.79
CA GLU A 51 -0.64 23.02 31.20
C GLU A 51 -1.99 22.96 31.93
N TYR A 52 -3.10 22.90 31.17
CA TYR A 52 -4.45 22.83 31.72
C TYR A 52 -4.88 21.38 32.00
N PRO A 53 -5.82 21.17 32.95
CA PRO A 53 -6.59 19.93 33.04
C PRO A 53 -7.38 19.65 31.75
N ASP A 54 -8.08 18.52 31.70
CA ASP A 54 -8.81 18.10 30.49
C ASP A 54 -9.77 19.19 29.97
N LEU A 55 -9.43 19.73 28.80
CA LEU A 55 -10.13 20.86 28.19
C LEU A 55 -11.55 20.52 27.72
N PHE A 56 -11.90 19.23 27.69
CA PHE A 56 -13.21 18.77 27.25
C PHE A 56 -14.19 18.49 28.39
N ASP A 57 -13.75 18.55 29.65
CA ASP A 57 -14.61 18.30 30.81
C ASP A 57 -15.85 19.23 30.80
N GLY A 58 -17.04 18.62 30.92
CA GLY A 58 -18.33 19.32 30.92
C GLY A 58 -18.86 19.71 29.53
N SER A 59 -18.13 19.40 28.45
CA SER A 59 -18.61 19.61 27.09
C SER A 59 -19.65 18.57 26.71
N LYS A 60 -20.94 18.96 26.76
CA LYS A 60 -22.07 18.10 26.36
C LYS A 60 -21.95 17.53 24.95
N VAL A 61 -21.30 18.26 24.04
CA VAL A 61 -21.09 17.82 22.65
C VAL A 61 -20.04 16.71 22.59
N ILE A 62 -18.90 16.92 23.25
CA ILE A 62 -17.81 15.94 23.26
C ILE A 62 -18.24 14.69 24.04
N GLU A 63 -18.90 14.84 25.18
CA GLU A 63 -19.44 13.72 25.95
C GLU A 63 -20.41 12.87 25.14
N ALA A 64 -21.35 13.51 24.42
CA ALA A 64 -22.30 12.80 23.55
C ALA A 64 -21.59 12.07 22.41
N LYS A 65 -20.60 12.71 21.77
CA LYS A 65 -19.84 12.09 20.68
C LYS A 65 -18.95 10.93 21.16
N THR A 66 -18.35 11.06 22.34
CA THR A 66 -17.60 9.98 22.98
C THR A 66 -18.50 8.80 23.31
N ALA A 67 -19.70 9.03 23.83
CA ALA A 67 -20.67 7.97 24.09
C ALA A 67 -21.11 7.25 22.81
N GLU A 68 -21.45 8.02 21.75
CA GLU A 68 -21.80 7.48 20.43
C GLU A 68 -20.68 6.59 19.86
N LEU A 69 -19.43 7.06 19.89
CA LEU A 69 -18.28 6.30 19.39
C LEU A 69 -18.02 5.03 20.22
N ARG A 70 -18.11 5.12 21.55
CA ARG A 70 -17.94 3.97 22.45
C ARG A 70 -18.99 2.90 22.16
N ASP A 71 -20.25 3.29 22.05
CA ASP A 71 -21.36 2.35 21.84
C ASP A 71 -21.27 1.69 20.45
N ALA A 72 -20.89 2.46 19.42
CA ALA A 72 -20.63 1.92 18.09
C ALA A 72 -19.42 0.96 18.06
N ALA A 73 -18.31 1.31 18.70
CA ALA A 73 -17.13 0.46 18.80
C ALA A 73 -17.41 -0.83 19.57
N TRP A 74 -18.23 -0.75 20.64
CA TRP A 74 -18.66 -1.93 21.37
C TRP A 74 -19.53 -2.85 20.51
N SER A 75 -20.46 -2.27 19.74
CA SER A 75 -21.29 -3.05 18.80
C SER A 75 -20.45 -3.75 17.75
N GLU A 76 -19.46 -3.07 17.15
CA GLU A 76 -18.55 -3.69 16.17
C GLU A 76 -17.75 -4.83 16.80
N LEU A 77 -17.25 -4.65 18.03
CA LEU A 77 -16.54 -5.72 18.75
C LEU A 77 -17.45 -6.95 18.97
N GLN A 78 -18.70 -6.74 19.39
CA GLN A 78 -19.64 -7.85 19.58
C GLN A 78 -19.95 -8.58 18.27
N ASP A 79 -20.08 -7.84 17.16
CA ASP A 79 -20.26 -8.43 15.84
C ASP A 79 -19.05 -9.30 15.45
N VAL A 80 -17.83 -8.79 15.60
CA VAL A 80 -16.58 -9.55 15.35
C VAL A 80 -16.50 -10.80 16.22
N LEU A 81 -16.86 -10.72 17.50
CA LEU A 81 -16.89 -11.88 18.40
C LEU A 81 -17.95 -12.91 17.97
N SER A 82 -19.09 -12.46 17.45
CA SER A 82 -20.15 -13.35 16.94
C SER A 82 -19.73 -14.11 15.67
N LEU A 83 -18.78 -13.57 14.90
CA LEU A 83 -18.15 -14.22 13.75
C LEU A 83 -17.06 -15.25 14.15
N GLY A 84 -16.81 -15.46 15.46
CA GLY A 84 -15.75 -16.35 15.95
C GLY A 84 -14.44 -15.64 16.28
N GLY A 85 -14.43 -14.30 16.21
CA GLY A 85 -13.25 -13.47 16.47
C GLY A 85 -12.51 -13.04 15.20
N ALA A 86 -11.56 -12.13 15.36
CA ALA A 86 -10.93 -11.43 14.23
C ALA A 86 -10.16 -12.37 13.27
N PHE A 87 -9.55 -13.44 13.79
CA PHE A 87 -8.78 -14.39 12.98
C PHE A 87 -9.67 -15.26 12.07
N GLU A 88 -10.82 -15.70 12.58
CA GLU A 88 -11.80 -16.46 11.78
C GLU A 88 -12.51 -15.55 10.76
N ALA A 89 -12.63 -14.26 11.08
CA ALA A 89 -13.33 -13.27 10.26
C ALA A 89 -12.42 -12.44 9.33
N VAL A 90 -11.13 -12.78 9.15
CA VAL A 90 -10.16 -11.94 8.41
C VAL A 90 -10.66 -11.54 7.02
N ASP A 91 -11.23 -12.47 6.26
CA ASP A 91 -11.73 -12.21 4.90
C ASP A 91 -12.88 -11.18 4.90
N GLU A 92 -13.84 -11.35 5.80
CA GLU A 92 -15.00 -10.46 5.96
C GLU A 92 -14.55 -9.06 6.42
N LEU A 93 -13.69 -8.98 7.45
CA LEU A 93 -13.18 -7.72 7.96
C LEU A 93 -12.38 -6.97 6.89
N LYS A 94 -11.58 -7.69 6.10
CA LYS A 94 -10.86 -7.09 4.98
C LYS A 94 -11.84 -6.56 3.91
N GLY A 95 -12.90 -7.30 3.59
CA GLY A 95 -13.96 -6.85 2.68
C GLY A 95 -14.67 -5.57 3.15
N ARG A 96 -14.97 -5.46 4.45
CA ARG A 96 -15.55 -4.25 5.06
C ARG A 96 -14.62 -3.04 4.95
N LEU A 97 -13.32 -3.22 5.17
CA LEU A 97 -12.32 -2.15 5.03
C LEU A 97 -12.22 -1.66 3.58
N VAL A 98 -12.16 -2.58 2.61
CA VAL A 98 -12.15 -2.23 1.17
C VAL A 98 -13.42 -1.46 0.79
N SER A 99 -14.58 -1.91 1.28
CA SER A 99 -15.88 -1.27 1.04
C SER A 99 -15.95 0.14 1.64
N SER A 100 -15.47 0.31 2.87
CA SER A 100 -15.38 1.61 3.55
C SER A 100 -14.52 2.59 2.77
N MET A 101 -13.37 2.12 2.27
CA MET A 101 -12.49 2.92 1.42
C MET A 101 -13.15 3.29 0.09
N ALA A 102 -13.88 2.37 -0.55
CA ALA A 102 -14.64 2.67 -1.78
C ALA A 102 -15.74 3.71 -1.55
N VAL A 103 -16.42 3.68 -0.40
CA VAL A 103 -17.37 4.74 -0.02
C VAL A 103 -16.65 6.08 0.15
N ARG A 104 -15.48 6.11 0.79
CA ARG A 104 -14.69 7.34 0.94
C ARG A 104 -14.24 7.90 -0.40
N THR A 105 -13.68 7.08 -1.28
CA THR A 105 -13.22 7.51 -2.62
C THR A 105 -14.36 8.11 -3.41
N ARG A 106 -15.53 7.45 -3.45
CA ARG A 106 -16.71 7.99 -4.13
C ARG A 106 -17.15 9.36 -3.62
N ARG A 107 -17.09 9.59 -2.30
CA ARG A 107 -17.43 10.91 -1.74
C ARG A 107 -16.44 11.99 -2.15
N ILE A 108 -15.16 11.64 -2.33
CA ILE A 108 -14.15 12.58 -2.83
C ILE A 108 -14.40 12.87 -4.31
N GLU A 109 -14.62 11.85 -5.13
CA GLU A 109 -14.88 12.02 -6.56
C GLU A 109 -16.17 12.80 -6.85
N SER A 110 -17.23 12.58 -6.07
CA SER A 110 -18.50 13.29 -6.24
C SER A 110 -18.47 14.74 -5.73
N GLY A 111 -17.41 15.13 -5.01
CA GLY A 111 -17.31 16.42 -4.32
C GLY A 111 -18.12 16.50 -3.02
N GLU A 112 -18.81 15.42 -2.59
CA GLU A 112 -19.49 15.37 -1.28
C GLU A 112 -18.49 15.59 -0.13
N GLN A 113 -17.30 14.98 -0.25
CA GLN A 113 -16.19 15.21 0.65
C GLN A 113 -15.14 16.09 -0.02
N VAL A 114 -15.05 17.33 0.44
CA VAL A 114 -14.07 18.30 -0.03
C VAL A 114 -12.66 17.92 0.42
N VAL A 115 -11.72 17.92 -0.52
CA VAL A 115 -10.27 17.82 -0.30
C VAL A 115 -9.63 19.03 -1.00
N VAL A 116 -9.27 20.02 -0.19
CA VAL A 116 -8.68 21.30 -0.65
C VAL A 116 -7.40 21.04 -1.44
N GLY A 117 -7.29 21.67 -2.61
CA GLY A 117 -6.14 21.49 -3.52
C GLY A 117 -6.21 20.22 -4.38
N VAL A 118 -7.24 19.37 -4.22
CA VAL A 118 -7.42 18.14 -5.00
C VAL A 118 -8.71 18.21 -5.84
N ASN A 119 -9.88 18.21 -5.19
CA ASN A 119 -11.18 18.25 -5.89
C ASN A 119 -11.90 19.61 -5.76
N ALA A 120 -11.38 20.52 -4.93
CA ALA A 120 -11.92 21.86 -4.72
C ALA A 120 -10.77 22.82 -4.39
N TYR A 121 -10.91 24.09 -4.79
CA TYR A 121 -9.90 25.12 -4.58
C TYR A 121 -8.52 24.69 -5.13
N THR A 122 -8.49 24.29 -6.40
CA THR A 122 -7.31 23.70 -7.05
C THR A 122 -6.28 24.74 -7.52
N GLU A 123 -6.65 26.02 -7.50
CA GLU A 123 -5.76 27.13 -7.79
C GLU A 123 -4.74 27.32 -6.66
N THR A 124 -3.44 27.29 -6.99
CA THR A 124 -2.35 27.45 -6.03
C THR A 124 -1.17 28.20 -6.66
N GLU A 125 -0.39 28.87 -5.81
CA GLU A 125 0.97 29.28 -6.17
C GLU A 125 1.86 28.06 -6.43
N GLN A 126 2.97 28.28 -7.14
CA GLN A 126 3.92 27.21 -7.41
C GLN A 126 4.51 26.68 -6.10
N SER A 127 4.31 25.37 -5.86
CA SER A 127 4.82 24.73 -4.65
C SER A 127 6.35 24.66 -4.69
N PRO A 128 7.04 24.97 -3.57
CA PRO A 128 8.47 24.72 -3.42
C PRO A 128 8.81 23.22 -3.31
N LEU A 129 7.80 22.34 -3.22
CA LEU A 129 7.95 20.88 -3.23
C LEU A 129 8.01 20.27 -4.65
N GLY A 130 8.31 21.08 -5.66
CA GLY A 130 8.52 20.62 -7.03
C GLY A 130 10.00 20.43 -7.39
N GLY A 131 10.29 19.47 -8.26
CA GLY A 131 11.59 19.30 -8.91
C GLY A 131 12.60 18.39 -8.19
N ALA A 132 13.79 18.32 -8.78
CA ALA A 132 14.87 17.45 -8.32
C ALA A 132 15.26 17.75 -6.87
N GLY A 133 15.22 16.73 -6.00
CA GLY A 133 15.54 16.85 -4.58
C GLY A 133 14.39 17.31 -3.68
N ALA A 134 13.14 17.25 -4.15
CA ALA A 134 11.95 17.46 -3.30
C ALA A 134 11.71 16.32 -2.28
N ILE A 135 12.29 15.15 -2.52
CA ILE A 135 12.23 13.95 -1.68
C ILE A 135 13.62 13.39 -1.44
N MET A 136 13.77 12.58 -0.38
CA MET A 136 14.96 11.79 -0.17
C MET A 136 14.98 10.62 -1.16
N LYS A 137 16.07 10.49 -1.94
CA LYS A 137 16.34 9.31 -2.78
C LYS A 137 17.44 8.47 -2.14
N VAL A 138 17.28 7.16 -2.18
CA VAL A 138 18.32 6.22 -1.76
C VAL A 138 19.29 6.03 -2.93
N ASP A 139 20.59 6.02 -2.65
CA ASP A 139 21.62 5.75 -3.65
C ASP A 139 21.54 4.26 -4.08
N PRO A 140 21.40 3.96 -5.38
CA PRO A 140 21.39 2.57 -5.88
C PRO A 140 22.63 1.75 -5.47
N ALA A 141 23.77 2.39 -5.20
CA ALA A 141 24.99 1.70 -4.76
C ALA A 141 24.83 1.01 -3.39
N VAL A 142 23.92 1.49 -2.53
CA VAL A 142 23.69 0.93 -1.18
C VAL A 142 23.25 -0.53 -1.24
N GLU A 143 22.49 -0.93 -2.26
CA GLU A 143 22.09 -2.33 -2.44
C GLU A 143 23.32 -3.22 -2.63
N GLN A 144 24.22 -2.84 -3.54
CA GLN A 144 25.42 -3.62 -3.83
C GLN A 144 26.38 -3.65 -2.64
N GLU A 145 26.56 -2.52 -1.94
CA GLU A 145 27.34 -2.45 -0.69
C GLU A 145 26.78 -3.43 0.35
N THR A 146 25.46 -3.44 0.55
CA THR A 146 24.82 -4.35 1.50
C THR A 146 25.00 -5.82 1.11
N ILE A 147 24.93 -6.14 -0.19
CA ILE A 147 25.19 -7.50 -0.70
C ILE A 147 26.63 -7.92 -0.38
N ASP A 148 27.59 -7.04 -0.65
CA ASP A 148 29.01 -7.31 -0.43
C ASP A 148 29.30 -7.50 1.07
N ASP A 149 28.72 -6.67 1.93
CA ASP A 149 28.81 -6.78 3.39
C ASP A 149 28.24 -8.10 3.91
N VAL A 150 27.06 -8.51 3.43
CA VAL A 150 26.45 -9.79 3.82
C VAL A 150 27.30 -10.97 3.36
N ASN A 151 27.87 -10.91 2.16
CA ASN A 151 28.76 -11.95 1.65
C ASN A 151 30.05 -12.04 2.47
N ALA A 152 30.67 -10.90 2.79
CA ALA A 152 31.85 -10.84 3.64
C ALA A 152 31.55 -11.37 5.06
N TRP A 153 30.41 -10.98 5.63
CA TRP A 153 29.94 -11.46 6.93
C TRP A 153 29.77 -12.99 6.96
N ARG A 154 29.10 -13.55 5.95
CA ARG A 154 28.89 -15.00 5.80
C ARG A 154 30.21 -15.77 5.65
N ALA A 155 31.20 -15.18 4.98
CA ALA A 155 32.51 -15.80 4.80
C ALA A 155 33.35 -15.83 6.10
N ALA A 156 33.18 -14.84 6.98
CA ALA A 156 34.00 -14.68 8.18
C ALA A 156 33.42 -15.34 9.45
N ARG A 157 32.10 -15.52 9.52
CA ARG A 157 31.42 -16.08 10.70
C ARG A 157 31.65 -17.59 10.89
N ASP A 158 31.35 -18.09 12.08
CA ASP A 158 31.32 -19.53 12.36
C ASP A 158 30.06 -20.17 11.75
N ASN A 159 30.21 -20.74 10.54
CA ASN A 159 29.09 -21.38 9.85
C ASN A 159 28.63 -22.69 10.51
N THR A 160 29.44 -23.31 11.38
CA THR A 160 29.01 -24.49 12.15
C THR A 160 28.03 -24.05 13.24
N ALA A 161 28.39 -23.02 14.01
CA ALA A 161 27.53 -22.45 15.04
C ALA A 161 26.20 -21.93 14.46
N VAL A 162 26.23 -21.30 13.28
CA VAL A 162 25.01 -20.86 12.58
C VAL A 162 24.16 -22.06 12.18
N ALA A 163 24.74 -23.11 11.59
CA ALA A 163 23.99 -24.30 11.19
C ALA A 163 23.33 -25.00 12.38
N GLU A 164 24.03 -25.12 13.51
CA GLU A 164 23.48 -25.67 14.75
C GLU A 164 22.31 -24.83 15.29
N ALA A 165 22.44 -23.50 15.27
CA ALA A 165 21.39 -22.60 15.70
C ALA A 165 20.16 -22.62 14.76
N LEU A 166 20.38 -22.73 13.44
CA LEU A 166 19.30 -22.90 12.45
C LEU A 166 18.57 -24.23 12.64
N ASP A 167 19.30 -25.32 12.89
CA ASP A 167 18.66 -26.61 13.16
C ASP A 167 17.84 -26.58 14.46
N TRP A 168 18.35 -25.93 15.51
CA TRP A 168 17.56 -25.72 16.73
C TRP A 168 16.33 -24.86 16.46
N LEU A 169 16.45 -23.77 15.68
CA LEU A 169 15.30 -22.95 15.29
C LEU A 169 14.24 -23.77 14.55
N ARG A 170 14.66 -24.60 13.58
CA ARG A 170 13.77 -25.48 12.83
C ARG A 170 13.05 -26.46 13.75
N ARG A 171 13.77 -27.18 14.61
CA ARG A 171 13.18 -28.14 15.57
C ARG A 171 12.23 -27.46 16.55
N ALA A 172 12.57 -26.27 17.03
CA ALA A 172 11.71 -25.50 17.92
C ALA A 172 10.41 -25.05 17.22
N ALA A 173 10.51 -24.65 15.95
CA ALA A 173 9.37 -24.26 15.12
C ALA A 173 8.48 -25.44 14.70
N GLU A 174 9.05 -26.63 14.52
CA GLU A 174 8.31 -27.88 14.24
C GLU A 174 7.56 -28.41 15.47
N GLY A 175 8.02 -28.06 16.67
CA GLY A 175 7.39 -28.42 17.94
C GLY A 175 6.62 -27.25 18.59
N ASP A 176 6.38 -27.39 19.90
CA ASP A 176 5.71 -26.37 20.73
C ASP A 176 6.70 -25.55 21.58
N GLU A 177 7.99 -25.58 21.23
CA GLU A 177 9.03 -24.85 21.97
C GLU A 177 8.97 -23.34 21.68
N ASN A 178 9.42 -22.53 22.64
CA ASN A 178 9.56 -21.09 22.41
C ASN A 178 10.76 -20.82 21.48
N ILE A 179 10.47 -20.33 20.26
CA ILE A 179 11.48 -20.02 19.23
C ILE A 179 12.42 -18.85 19.58
N MET A 180 12.14 -18.06 20.62
CA MET A 180 13.00 -16.92 20.98
C MET A 180 14.39 -17.35 21.43
N GLY A 181 14.49 -18.49 22.13
CA GLY A 181 15.79 -19.01 22.58
C GLY A 181 16.71 -19.32 21.40
N SER A 182 16.21 -20.07 20.42
CA SER A 182 16.93 -20.42 19.20
C SER A 182 17.16 -19.22 18.27
N THR A 183 16.21 -18.26 18.23
CA THR A 183 16.38 -17.00 17.49
C THR A 183 17.53 -16.15 18.04
N ILE A 184 17.63 -16.00 19.37
CA ILE A 184 18.74 -15.27 20.00
C ILE A 184 20.06 -15.99 19.75
N ALA A 185 20.09 -17.32 19.88
CA ALA A 185 21.28 -18.11 19.61
C ALA A 185 21.75 -17.96 18.14
N LEU A 186 20.81 -17.95 17.19
CA LEU A 186 21.11 -17.71 15.78
C LEU A 186 21.69 -16.31 15.55
N ALA A 187 21.10 -15.28 16.13
CA ALA A 187 21.60 -13.91 16.02
C ALA A 187 23.03 -13.79 16.61
N GLN A 188 23.28 -14.41 17.76
CA GLN A 188 24.60 -14.44 18.39
C GLN A 188 25.64 -15.22 17.57
N ALA A 189 25.23 -16.30 16.91
CA ALA A 189 26.07 -17.06 15.99
C ALA A 189 26.38 -16.32 14.67
N GLY A 190 25.71 -15.19 14.41
CA GLY A 190 25.86 -14.40 13.19
C GLY A 190 24.95 -14.85 12.04
N GLY A 191 23.83 -15.51 12.35
CA GLY A 191 22.76 -15.78 11.39
C GLY A 191 22.12 -14.48 10.86
N THR A 192 21.71 -14.52 9.61
CA THR A 192 21.06 -13.37 8.94
C THR A 192 19.55 -13.43 9.10
N THR A 193 18.87 -12.29 8.99
CA THR A 193 17.39 -12.22 8.95
C THR A 193 16.82 -13.09 7.83
N GLY A 194 17.53 -13.18 6.68
CA GLY A 194 17.13 -14.02 5.56
C GLY A 194 17.18 -15.52 5.87
N GLU A 195 18.21 -15.98 6.59
CA GLU A 195 18.31 -17.39 7.02
C GLU A 195 17.27 -17.73 8.09
N TRP A 196 17.09 -16.83 9.07
CA TRP A 196 16.05 -16.97 10.09
C TRP A 196 14.65 -17.08 9.45
N ALA A 197 14.30 -16.16 8.56
CA ALA A 197 13.00 -16.17 7.87
C ALA A 197 12.89 -17.36 6.90
N GLY A 198 13.99 -17.77 6.26
CA GLY A 198 14.06 -18.95 5.41
C GLY A 198 13.68 -20.22 6.15
N THR A 199 14.33 -20.49 7.28
CA THR A 199 14.05 -21.66 8.12
C THR A 199 12.60 -21.67 8.62
N LEU A 200 12.07 -20.53 9.07
CA LEU A 200 10.66 -20.48 9.51
C LEU A 200 9.67 -20.69 8.35
N ARG A 201 10.00 -20.23 7.14
CA ARG A 201 9.17 -20.45 5.94
C ARG A 201 9.15 -21.92 5.53
N GLU A 202 10.24 -22.66 5.72
CA GLU A 202 10.27 -24.10 5.45
C GLU A 202 9.30 -24.88 6.35
N VAL A 203 9.11 -24.43 7.59
CA VAL A 203 8.22 -25.08 8.56
C VAL A 203 6.76 -24.60 8.43
N PHE A 204 6.55 -23.28 8.37
CA PHE A 204 5.21 -22.68 8.42
C PHE A 204 4.62 -22.35 7.05
N GLY A 205 5.44 -22.39 6.00
CA GLY A 205 5.05 -21.90 4.66
C GLY A 205 4.95 -20.38 4.58
N GLU A 206 4.27 -19.90 3.55
CA GLU A 206 3.98 -18.49 3.34
C GLU A 206 2.49 -18.20 3.48
N TYR A 207 2.16 -17.13 4.20
CA TYR A 207 0.78 -16.65 4.29
C TYR A 207 0.41 -15.78 3.08
N ARG A 208 -0.74 -16.08 2.45
CA ARG A 208 -1.37 -15.24 1.42
C ARG A 208 -2.65 -14.66 2.00
N ALA A 209 -2.64 -13.35 2.23
CA ALA A 209 -3.76 -12.63 2.83
C ALA A 209 -4.92 -12.48 1.85
N PRO A 210 -6.18 -12.41 2.35
CA PRO A 210 -7.31 -12.05 1.51
C PRO A 210 -7.18 -10.63 0.96
N THR A 211 -7.72 -10.44 -0.23
CA THR A 211 -7.72 -9.13 -0.90
C THR A 211 -8.91 -8.25 -0.48
N GLY A 212 -10.02 -8.85 -0.07
CA GLY A 212 -11.28 -8.16 0.24
C GLY A 212 -12.03 -7.60 -0.97
N VAL A 213 -11.47 -7.72 -2.17
CA VAL A 213 -12.07 -7.16 -3.40
C VAL A 213 -13.35 -7.90 -3.81
N SER A 214 -13.38 -9.23 -3.62
CA SER A 214 -14.55 -10.07 -3.96
C SER A 214 -15.79 -9.69 -3.15
N ALA A 215 -15.62 -9.41 -1.86
CA ALA A 215 -16.70 -9.07 -0.93
C ALA A 215 -17.17 -7.61 -1.06
N ALA A 216 -16.32 -6.71 -1.58
CA ALA A 216 -16.69 -5.31 -1.71
C ALA A 216 -17.74 -5.13 -2.80
N VAL A 217 -19.02 -4.95 -2.45
CA VAL A 217 -20.10 -4.63 -3.40
C VAL A 217 -20.28 -3.11 -3.45
N GLY A 218 -19.93 -2.49 -4.58
CA GLY A 218 -20.08 -1.06 -4.80
C GLY A 218 -21.40 -0.71 -5.50
N ARG A 219 -22.08 0.36 -5.04
CA ARG A 219 -23.08 1.02 -5.87
C ARG A 219 -22.33 1.83 -6.94
N ARG A 220 -22.62 1.57 -8.22
CA ARG A 220 -21.94 2.20 -9.36
C ARG A 220 -22.23 3.71 -9.42
N PRO A 221 -21.22 4.59 -9.35
CA PRO A 221 -21.37 6.01 -9.68
C PRO A 221 -21.84 6.21 -11.12
N VAL A 222 -22.50 7.34 -11.41
CA VAL A 222 -23.05 7.64 -12.73
C VAL A 222 -21.98 7.63 -13.82
N GLU A 223 -20.79 8.19 -13.56
CA GLU A 223 -19.70 8.23 -14.55
C GLU A 223 -19.10 6.84 -14.82
N LEU A 224 -18.89 6.03 -13.78
CA LEU A 224 -18.47 4.63 -13.96
C LEU A 224 -19.52 3.79 -14.68
N ALA A 225 -20.81 4.11 -14.53
CA ALA A 225 -21.87 3.43 -15.29
C ALA A 225 -21.75 3.69 -16.81
N LYS A 226 -21.33 4.90 -17.23
CA LYS A 226 -21.06 5.18 -18.65
C LYS A 226 -19.89 4.35 -19.18
N VAL A 227 -18.81 4.23 -18.39
CA VAL A 227 -17.67 3.36 -18.74
C VAL A 227 -18.13 1.91 -18.83
N ALA A 228 -18.98 1.45 -17.92
CA ALA A 228 -19.51 0.09 -17.95
C ALA A 228 -20.35 -0.22 -19.19
N GLU A 229 -21.20 0.71 -19.63
CA GLU A 229 -21.95 0.54 -20.88
C GLU A 229 -21.02 0.50 -22.10
N ARG A 230 -19.96 1.31 -22.11
CA ARG A 230 -18.94 1.26 -23.15
C ARG A 230 -18.21 -0.08 -23.15
N VAL A 231 -17.72 -0.54 -22.00
CA VAL A 231 -17.00 -1.81 -21.83
C VAL A 231 -17.86 -2.99 -22.29
N ARG A 232 -19.15 -3.00 -21.97
CA ARG A 232 -20.09 -4.03 -22.43
C ARG A 232 -20.26 -4.06 -23.95
N ALA A 233 -20.10 -2.93 -24.61
CA ALA A 233 -20.22 -2.80 -26.07
C ALA A 233 -18.92 -3.13 -26.81
N MET A 234 -17.80 -3.37 -26.10
CA MET A 234 -16.51 -3.66 -26.72
C MET A 234 -16.52 -5.00 -27.46
N ALA A 235 -15.87 -5.02 -28.63
CA ALA A 235 -15.65 -6.25 -29.38
C ALA A 235 -14.71 -7.19 -28.59
N GLY A 236 -14.99 -8.49 -28.62
CA GLY A 236 -14.23 -9.50 -27.86
C GLY A 236 -14.66 -9.67 -26.40
N GLY A 237 -15.72 -8.99 -25.95
CA GLY A 237 -16.23 -9.08 -24.57
C GLY A 237 -15.52 -8.13 -23.60
N PRO A 238 -15.80 -8.24 -22.29
CA PRO A 238 -15.13 -7.42 -21.27
C PRO A 238 -13.60 -7.49 -21.38
N PRO A 239 -12.86 -6.37 -21.21
CA PRO A 239 -11.42 -6.41 -21.10
C PRO A 239 -11.01 -7.00 -19.76
N LYS A 240 -9.90 -7.76 -19.77
CA LYS A 240 -9.31 -8.37 -18.59
C LYS A 240 -8.14 -7.54 -18.07
N LEU A 241 -8.24 -7.09 -16.83
CA LEU A 241 -7.22 -6.33 -16.11
C LEU A 241 -6.51 -7.22 -15.09
N LEU A 242 -5.19 -7.41 -15.26
CA LEU A 242 -4.35 -7.97 -14.22
C LEU A 242 -3.81 -6.84 -13.32
N VAL A 243 -4.29 -6.76 -12.09
CA VAL A 243 -3.74 -5.85 -11.08
C VAL A 243 -2.65 -6.58 -10.29
N ALA A 244 -1.45 -6.01 -10.22
CA ALA A 244 -0.33 -6.64 -9.54
C ALA A 244 0.48 -5.65 -8.70
N LYS A 245 1.10 -6.16 -7.63
CA LYS A 245 1.99 -5.41 -6.74
C LYS A 245 3.34 -6.10 -6.63
N PRO A 246 4.37 -5.62 -7.37
CA PRO A 246 5.68 -6.23 -7.36
C PRO A 246 6.47 -5.93 -6.09
N GLY A 247 7.36 -6.86 -5.72
CA GLY A 247 8.35 -6.66 -4.66
C GLY A 247 7.80 -6.82 -3.26
N LEU A 248 8.22 -5.99 -2.31
CA LEU A 248 7.80 -6.08 -0.90
C LEU A 248 6.73 -5.05 -0.50
N ASP A 249 6.23 -4.27 -1.48
CA ASP A 249 5.26 -3.21 -1.24
C ASP A 249 3.92 -3.78 -0.71
N GLY A 250 3.62 -3.46 0.55
CA GLY A 250 2.39 -3.86 1.23
C GLY A 250 1.21 -2.92 1.06
N HIS A 251 1.37 -1.77 0.40
CA HIS A 251 0.29 -0.78 0.28
C HIS A 251 -0.78 -1.22 -0.72
N SER A 252 -1.84 -1.86 -0.25
CA SER A 252 -2.85 -2.44 -1.15
C SER A 252 -4.05 -1.54 -1.44
N ASN A 253 -4.31 -0.50 -0.63
CA ASN A 253 -5.50 0.34 -0.76
C ASN A 253 -5.76 0.83 -2.20
N GLY A 254 -4.75 1.40 -2.87
CA GLY A 254 -4.90 1.89 -4.25
C GLY A 254 -5.20 0.78 -5.25
N ALA A 255 -4.46 -0.34 -5.17
CA ALA A 255 -4.68 -1.50 -6.02
C ALA A 255 -6.08 -2.11 -5.84
N GLU A 256 -6.55 -2.21 -4.60
CA GLU A 256 -7.89 -2.70 -4.27
C GLU A 256 -8.98 -1.76 -4.80
N GLN A 257 -8.80 -0.43 -4.69
CA GLN A 257 -9.75 0.53 -5.27
C GLN A 257 -9.80 0.46 -6.80
N ILE A 258 -8.65 0.30 -7.46
CA ILE A 258 -8.59 0.08 -8.92
C ILE A 258 -9.28 -1.23 -9.30
N ALA A 259 -9.03 -2.31 -8.56
CA ALA A 259 -9.68 -3.60 -8.81
C ALA A 259 -11.20 -3.54 -8.64
N VAL A 260 -11.69 -2.88 -7.58
CA VAL A 260 -13.13 -2.65 -7.36
C VAL A 260 -13.72 -1.78 -8.48
N ALA A 261 -13.04 -0.68 -8.84
CA ALA A 261 -13.50 0.23 -9.88
C ALA A 261 -13.56 -0.42 -11.26
N ALA A 262 -12.56 -1.22 -11.62
CA ALA A 262 -12.51 -1.95 -12.89
C ALA A 262 -13.65 -2.97 -12.99
N ARG A 263 -13.91 -3.72 -11.93
CA ARG A 263 -15.05 -4.64 -11.87
C ARG A 263 -16.38 -3.90 -11.96
N ASP A 264 -16.52 -2.78 -11.25
CA ASP A 264 -17.71 -1.93 -11.30
C ASP A 264 -17.89 -1.26 -12.69
N ALA A 265 -16.79 -1.04 -13.41
CA ALA A 265 -16.76 -0.64 -14.82
C ALA A 265 -16.98 -1.80 -15.80
N GLY A 266 -17.27 -3.01 -15.31
CA GLY A 266 -17.61 -4.16 -16.13
C GLY A 266 -16.43 -4.92 -16.72
N MET A 267 -15.19 -4.65 -16.29
CA MET A 267 -14.00 -5.41 -16.68
C MET A 267 -13.91 -6.74 -15.91
N GLU A 268 -13.22 -7.72 -16.50
CA GLU A 268 -12.73 -8.89 -15.76
C GLU A 268 -11.47 -8.50 -14.99
N VAL A 269 -11.37 -8.87 -13.71
CA VAL A 269 -10.27 -8.42 -12.85
C VAL A 269 -9.59 -9.61 -12.20
N VAL A 270 -8.28 -9.71 -12.42
CA VAL A 270 -7.39 -10.64 -11.71
C VAL A 270 -6.57 -9.85 -10.70
N TYR A 271 -6.71 -10.17 -9.41
CA TYR A 271 -5.91 -9.57 -8.34
C TYR A 271 -5.52 -10.60 -7.29
N SER A 272 -4.23 -10.94 -7.25
CA SER A 272 -3.68 -11.96 -6.35
C SER A 272 -3.06 -11.39 -5.07
N GLY A 273 -3.33 -10.12 -4.76
CA GLY A 273 -2.86 -9.47 -3.54
C GLY A 273 -1.50 -8.78 -3.68
N ILE A 274 -0.71 -8.86 -2.61
CA ILE A 274 0.55 -8.12 -2.46
C ILE A 274 1.76 -9.05 -2.50
N ARG A 275 2.93 -8.43 -2.63
CA ARG A 275 4.24 -9.09 -2.53
C ARG A 275 4.45 -10.21 -3.54
N LEU A 276 4.27 -9.87 -4.82
CA LEU A 276 4.50 -10.78 -5.95
C LEU A 276 5.89 -10.52 -6.53
N THR A 277 6.60 -11.58 -6.90
CA THR A 277 7.84 -11.42 -7.67
C THR A 277 7.53 -11.10 -9.14
N PRO A 278 8.45 -10.47 -9.89
CA PRO A 278 8.29 -10.28 -11.34
C PRO A 278 7.92 -11.57 -12.09
N GLU A 279 8.49 -12.71 -11.70
CA GLU A 279 8.24 -14.01 -12.30
C GLU A 279 6.82 -14.52 -11.99
N GLN A 280 6.33 -14.31 -10.77
CA GLN A 280 4.96 -14.65 -10.40
C GLN A 280 3.95 -13.80 -11.20
N ILE A 281 4.23 -12.51 -11.38
CA ILE A 281 3.39 -11.63 -12.20
C ILE A 281 3.41 -12.06 -13.66
N ALA A 282 4.58 -12.39 -14.20
CA ALA A 282 4.71 -12.90 -15.56
C ALA A 282 3.99 -14.23 -15.76
N ALA A 283 4.04 -15.14 -14.77
CA ALA A 283 3.26 -16.38 -14.80
C ALA A 283 1.76 -16.11 -14.82
N SER A 284 1.25 -15.22 -13.95
CA SER A 284 -0.16 -14.81 -13.99
C SER A 284 -0.53 -14.15 -15.32
N ALA A 285 0.31 -13.30 -15.88
CA ALA A 285 0.05 -12.67 -17.19
C ALA A 285 -0.03 -13.72 -18.31
N ARG A 286 0.86 -14.71 -18.32
CA ARG A 286 0.82 -15.81 -19.29
C ARG A 286 -0.44 -16.68 -19.12
N ASP A 287 -0.80 -17.01 -17.89
CA ASP A 287 -1.87 -17.97 -17.61
C ASP A 287 -3.26 -17.33 -17.76
N GLU A 288 -3.39 -16.03 -17.48
CA GLU A 288 -4.65 -15.30 -17.52
C GLU A 288 -4.91 -14.56 -18.84
N ASP A 289 -3.88 -14.32 -19.65
CA ASP A 289 -3.96 -13.59 -20.92
C ASP A 289 -4.70 -12.23 -20.78
N PRO A 290 -4.18 -11.30 -19.96
CA PRO A 290 -4.86 -10.04 -19.69
C PRO A 290 -4.72 -9.06 -20.86
N ASP A 291 -5.74 -8.24 -21.09
CA ASP A 291 -5.69 -7.16 -22.08
C ASP A 291 -4.83 -5.98 -21.60
N VAL A 292 -4.74 -5.78 -20.28
CA VAL A 292 -3.92 -4.72 -19.65
C VAL A 292 -3.36 -5.22 -18.33
N ILE A 293 -2.12 -4.85 -18.02
CA ILE A 293 -1.50 -5.10 -16.71
C ILE A 293 -1.34 -3.78 -15.96
N GLY A 294 -1.94 -3.68 -14.78
CA GLY A 294 -1.80 -2.54 -13.88
C GLY A 294 -0.87 -2.85 -12.71
N LEU A 295 0.30 -2.23 -12.68
CA LEU A 295 1.25 -2.35 -11.55
C LEU A 295 0.99 -1.24 -10.53
N SER A 296 0.84 -1.58 -9.25
CA SER A 296 0.72 -0.60 -8.18
C SER A 296 1.97 -0.59 -7.28
N ILE A 297 2.70 0.52 -7.24
CA ILE A 297 3.98 0.66 -6.51
C ILE A 297 4.00 1.95 -5.70
N LEU A 298 4.18 1.82 -4.39
CA LEU A 298 4.27 2.93 -3.43
C LEU A 298 5.58 2.90 -2.63
N SER A 299 6.46 1.93 -2.89
CA SER A 299 7.73 1.72 -2.18
C SER A 299 8.89 2.58 -2.70
N GLY A 300 8.70 3.35 -3.77
CA GLY A 300 9.78 4.11 -4.43
C GLY A 300 10.72 3.27 -5.30
N SER A 301 10.47 1.97 -5.43
CA SER A 301 11.29 1.02 -6.21
C SER A 301 10.82 0.85 -7.65
N HIS A 302 10.05 1.81 -8.18
CA HIS A 302 9.43 1.72 -9.51
C HIS A 302 10.47 1.72 -10.64
N LEU A 303 11.59 2.43 -10.50
CA LEU A 303 12.63 2.48 -11.52
C LEU A 303 13.35 1.13 -11.72
N ASP A 304 13.36 0.26 -10.71
CA ASP A 304 14.01 -1.05 -10.79
C ASP A 304 13.00 -2.18 -11.02
N LEU A 305 11.91 -2.20 -10.23
CA LEU A 305 10.93 -3.28 -10.29
C LEU A 305 10.07 -3.23 -11.54
N VAL A 306 9.67 -2.05 -12.03
CA VAL A 306 8.82 -1.97 -13.22
C VAL A 306 9.53 -2.53 -14.46
N PRO A 307 10.78 -2.12 -14.77
CA PRO A 307 11.51 -2.73 -15.87
C PRO A 307 11.75 -4.23 -15.68
N ALA A 308 11.96 -4.71 -14.45
CA ALA A 308 12.11 -6.14 -14.18
C ALA A 308 10.82 -6.92 -14.50
N VAL A 309 9.66 -6.43 -14.07
CA VAL A 309 8.35 -7.01 -14.39
C VAL A 309 8.10 -6.99 -15.90
N LEU A 310 8.33 -5.85 -16.55
CA LEU A 310 8.16 -5.73 -18.00
C LEU A 310 9.01 -6.77 -18.75
N ARG A 311 10.29 -6.92 -18.40
CA ARG A 311 11.16 -7.94 -19.00
C ARG A 311 10.63 -9.35 -18.76
N ALA A 312 10.20 -9.68 -17.54
CA ALA A 312 9.67 -10.99 -17.20
C ALA A 312 8.38 -11.32 -17.97
N VAL A 313 7.43 -10.38 -18.03
CA VAL A 313 6.16 -10.51 -18.77
C VAL A 313 6.41 -10.72 -20.26
N ARG A 314 7.30 -9.91 -20.85
CA ARG A 314 7.66 -10.03 -22.27
C ARG A 314 8.40 -11.35 -22.56
N ALA A 315 9.28 -11.80 -21.67
CA ALA A 315 9.95 -13.10 -21.78
C ALA A 315 8.96 -14.28 -21.67
N ALA A 316 7.84 -14.10 -20.97
CA ALA A 316 6.76 -15.08 -20.89
C ALA A 316 5.82 -15.07 -22.11
N GLY A 317 6.06 -14.20 -23.09
CA GLY A 317 5.28 -14.12 -24.34
C GLY A 317 4.01 -13.27 -24.25
N CYS A 318 3.81 -12.51 -23.17
CA CYS A 318 2.68 -11.59 -23.04
C CYS A 318 3.10 -10.19 -23.48
N ASP A 319 2.37 -9.61 -24.45
CA ASP A 319 2.61 -8.30 -25.06
C ASP A 319 1.63 -7.22 -24.58
N ALA A 320 0.70 -7.56 -23.69
CA ALA A 320 -0.26 -6.65 -23.08
C ALA A 320 0.41 -5.33 -22.60
N PRO A 321 -0.22 -4.16 -22.83
CA PRO A 321 0.25 -2.89 -22.32
C PRO A 321 0.33 -2.91 -20.79
N ILE A 322 1.41 -2.33 -20.26
CA ILE A 322 1.62 -2.21 -18.82
C ILE A 322 1.46 -0.75 -18.42
N VAL A 323 0.60 -0.48 -17.44
CA VAL A 323 0.47 0.82 -16.78
C VAL A 323 0.99 0.74 -15.36
N VAL A 324 1.41 1.86 -14.80
CA VAL A 324 1.91 1.94 -13.42
C VAL A 324 1.14 2.99 -12.64
N GLY A 325 0.72 2.64 -11.42
CA GLY A 325 0.08 3.52 -10.46
C GLY A 325 0.85 3.61 -9.15
N GLY A 326 0.81 4.77 -8.48
CA GLY A 326 1.28 4.92 -7.10
C GLY A 326 2.07 6.20 -6.86
N ILE A 327 2.99 6.18 -5.90
CA ILE A 327 3.79 7.37 -5.54
C ILE A 327 4.99 7.44 -6.48
N ILE A 328 4.78 8.11 -7.62
CA ILE A 328 5.78 8.24 -8.69
C ILE A 328 6.10 9.71 -8.89
N PRO A 329 7.34 10.15 -8.61
CA PRO A 329 7.79 11.51 -8.88
C PRO A 329 7.65 11.87 -10.36
N GLU A 330 7.39 13.15 -10.64
CA GLU A 330 7.19 13.64 -12.01
C GLU A 330 8.41 13.38 -12.91
N GLU A 331 9.62 13.52 -12.34
CA GLU A 331 10.89 13.26 -13.03
C GLU A 331 11.11 11.80 -13.44
N ASP A 332 10.45 10.86 -12.76
CA ASP A 332 10.58 9.43 -13.02
C ASP A 332 9.58 8.94 -14.10
N ARG A 333 8.61 9.76 -14.50
CA ARG A 333 7.61 9.41 -15.54
C ARG A 333 8.25 9.17 -16.90
N ALA A 334 9.11 10.08 -17.37
CA ALA A 334 9.72 9.97 -18.68
C ALA A 334 10.62 8.72 -18.82
N PRO A 335 11.47 8.36 -17.84
CA PRO A 335 12.17 7.08 -17.81
C PRO A 335 11.26 5.86 -17.91
N LEU A 336 10.13 5.84 -17.17
CA LEU A 336 9.19 4.71 -17.21
C LEU A 336 8.52 4.56 -18.58
N VAL A 337 8.08 5.66 -19.18
CA VAL A 337 7.50 5.64 -20.54
C VAL A 337 8.53 5.19 -21.57
N ALA A 338 9.77 5.69 -21.48
CA ALA A 338 10.87 5.27 -22.35
C ALA A 338 11.20 3.78 -22.19
N ALA A 339 10.97 3.20 -21.00
CA ALA A 339 11.14 1.77 -20.76
C ALA A 339 10.02 0.90 -21.36
N GLY A 340 8.90 1.49 -21.81
CA GLY A 340 7.78 0.78 -22.45
C GLY A 340 6.47 0.78 -21.66
N ILE A 341 6.34 1.63 -20.64
CA ILE A 341 5.10 1.79 -19.87
C ILE A 341 4.12 2.68 -20.62
N SER A 342 2.88 2.22 -20.76
CA SER A 342 1.84 2.87 -21.56
C SER A 342 1.21 4.08 -20.87
N ALA A 343 1.08 4.06 -19.54
CA ALA A 343 0.55 5.17 -18.77
C ALA A 343 1.06 5.13 -17.32
N VAL A 344 1.11 6.32 -16.69
CA VAL A 344 1.51 6.48 -15.29
C VAL A 344 0.43 7.27 -14.53
N TYR A 345 -0.12 6.67 -13.47
CA TYR A 345 -1.13 7.26 -12.60
C TYR A 345 -0.56 7.55 -11.19
N THR A 346 -0.89 8.69 -10.63
CA THR A 346 -0.39 9.19 -9.34
C THR A 346 -1.56 9.59 -8.44
N PRO A 347 -1.36 9.96 -7.16
CA PRO A 347 -2.46 10.43 -6.31
C PRO A 347 -3.23 11.64 -6.85
N LYS A 348 -2.67 12.37 -7.82
CA LYS A 348 -3.35 13.45 -8.54
C LYS A 348 -4.43 12.94 -9.49
N ASP A 349 -4.28 11.70 -9.95
CA ASP A 349 -5.21 11.00 -10.83
C ASP A 349 -6.27 10.31 -9.97
N PHE A 350 -7.12 11.10 -9.31
CA PHE A 350 -8.10 10.59 -8.33
C PHE A 350 -9.43 10.17 -8.95
N GLU A 351 -9.67 10.49 -10.23
CA GLU A 351 -10.91 10.18 -10.95
C GLU A 351 -10.86 8.75 -11.54
N LEU A 352 -11.39 7.78 -10.80
CA LEU A 352 -11.40 6.36 -11.19
C LEU A 352 -12.11 6.13 -12.52
N SER A 353 -13.20 6.85 -12.81
CA SER A 353 -13.89 6.72 -14.10
C SER A 353 -13.01 7.08 -15.29
N ARG A 354 -12.13 8.06 -15.14
CA ARG A 354 -11.16 8.43 -16.17
C ARG A 354 -10.13 7.33 -16.35
N ILE A 355 -9.53 6.85 -15.25
CA ILE A 355 -8.56 5.75 -15.30
C ILE A 355 -9.20 4.52 -15.97
N MET A 356 -10.42 4.13 -15.59
CA MET A 356 -11.09 2.98 -16.19
C MET A 356 -11.38 3.16 -17.68
N SER A 357 -11.69 4.39 -18.12
CA SER A 357 -11.84 4.70 -19.55
C SER A 357 -10.51 4.55 -20.29
N ASP A 358 -9.43 5.09 -19.74
CA ASP A 358 -8.09 5.03 -20.34
C ASP A 358 -7.60 3.57 -20.44
N LEU A 359 -7.90 2.73 -19.43
CA LEU A 359 -7.61 1.29 -19.48
C LEU A 359 -8.43 0.57 -20.55
N ALA A 360 -9.71 0.94 -20.74
CA ALA A 360 -10.54 0.38 -21.81
C ALA A 360 -10.00 0.76 -23.21
N ASP A 361 -9.52 1.99 -23.37
CA ASP A 361 -8.85 2.45 -24.61
C ASP A 361 -7.60 1.62 -24.92
N LEU A 362 -6.76 1.36 -23.90
CA LEU A 362 -5.56 0.54 -24.05
C LEU A 362 -5.89 -0.91 -24.42
N ALA A 363 -6.89 -1.50 -23.78
CA ALA A 363 -7.35 -2.85 -24.09
C ALA A 363 -7.86 -2.94 -25.54
N GLU A 364 -8.67 -1.97 -25.97
CA GLU A 364 -9.20 -1.91 -27.33
C GLU A 364 -8.07 -1.76 -28.36
N ALA A 365 -7.09 -0.89 -28.10
CA ALA A 365 -5.94 -0.70 -28.97
C ALA A 365 -5.04 -1.96 -29.04
N HIS A 366 -4.94 -2.71 -27.95
CA HIS A 366 -4.16 -3.95 -27.91
C HIS A 366 -4.82 -5.07 -28.71
N ARG A 367 -6.14 -5.28 -28.55
CA ARG A 367 -6.89 -6.31 -29.30
C ARG A 367 -6.94 -6.08 -30.81
N ASN A 368 -6.72 -4.84 -31.25
CA ASN A 368 -6.75 -4.46 -32.66
C ASN A 368 -5.38 -4.55 -33.37
N GLN A 369 -4.32 -4.93 -32.64
CA GLN A 369 -2.99 -5.23 -33.17
C GLN A 369 -2.91 -6.72 -33.54
#